data_AF-A0A924MC76-F1
#
_entry.id   AF-A0A924MC76-F1
#
_cell.length_a   1.000
_cell.length_b   1.000
_cell.length_c   1.000
_cell.angle_alpha   90.00
_cell.angle_beta   90.00
_cell.angle_gamma   90.00
#
_symmetry.space_group_name_H-M   'P 1'
#
loop_
_entity.id
_entity.type
_entity.pdbx_description
1 polymer ?
#
loop_
_entity_poly.entity_id
_entity_poly.type
_entity_poly.pdbx_seq_one_letter_code
_entity_poly.pdbx_strand_id
1 'polypeptide(L)'
;MLQKVTQKMFVQLSTYFDEERFSQMSRSEKIQELNRPKGNIFFQVSSLNDAVKLCNQFINRFNLGGSNWSGGMVINENFDFIATISYNGRVWDNKDWKIAKEVKIC
;
A
#
# COMPACT_ATOMS: atom_id res chain seq x y z
N MET A 1 -31.41 -19.47 4.41
CA MET A 1 -30.72 -18.20 4.74
C MET A 1 -29.32 -18.26 4.17
N LEU A 2 -29.06 -17.58 3.06
CA LEU A 2 -27.70 -17.44 2.55
C LEU A 2 -26.96 -16.48 3.49
N GLN A 3 -25.99 -16.99 4.24
CA GLN A 3 -25.05 -16.13 4.97
C GLN A 3 -24.42 -15.19 3.95
N LYS A 4 -24.60 -13.88 4.14
CA LYS A 4 -23.81 -12.88 3.44
C LYS A 4 -22.36 -13.13 3.85
N VAL A 5 -21.60 -13.80 3.00
CA VAL A 5 -20.17 -14.01 3.23
C VAL A 5 -19.54 -12.63 3.14
N THR A 6 -19.24 -12.03 4.29
CA THR A 6 -18.46 -10.80 4.36
C THR A 6 -17.05 -11.16 3.92
N GLN A 7 -16.74 -10.89 2.64
CA GLN A 7 -15.43 -11.16 2.06
C GLN A 7 -14.37 -10.40 2.87
N LYS A 8 -13.34 -11.11 3.34
CA LYS A 8 -12.26 -10.47 4.11
C LYS A 8 -11.41 -9.68 3.13
N MET A 9 -10.87 -8.56 3.60
CA MET A 9 -9.97 -7.75 2.79
C MET A 9 -8.65 -7.59 3.52
N PHE A 10 -7.57 -7.57 2.74
CA PHE A 10 -6.23 -7.38 3.24
C PHE A 10 -5.55 -6.30 2.40
N VAL A 11 -4.90 -5.34 3.05
CA VAL A 11 -4.10 -4.31 2.39
C VAL A 11 -2.62 -4.58 2.58
N GLN A 12 -1.86 -4.49 1.50
CA GLN A 12 -0.41 -4.61 1.49
C GLN A 12 0.23 -3.29 1.95
N LEU A 13 1.13 -3.37 2.92
CA LEU A 13 2.05 -2.28 3.28
C LEU A 13 3.45 -2.72 2.88
N SER A 14 4.11 -1.90 2.06
CA SER A 14 5.44 -2.20 1.54
C SER A 14 6.18 -0.92 1.15
N THR A 15 7.51 -0.98 1.20
CA THR A 15 8.41 0.07 0.73
C THR A 15 9.24 -0.44 -0.44
N TYR A 16 9.66 0.47 -1.32
CA TYR A 16 10.63 0.18 -2.37
C TYR A 16 12.03 0.60 -1.90
N PHE A 17 13.03 -0.23 -2.18
CA PHE A 17 14.43 0.05 -1.88
C PHE A 17 15.23 0.12 -3.18
N ASP A 18 15.91 1.24 -3.38
CA ASP A 18 16.74 1.51 -4.55
C ASP A 18 18.22 1.45 -4.16
N GLU A 19 18.89 0.36 -4.56
CA GLU A 19 20.30 0.11 -4.25
C GLU A 19 21.25 1.14 -4.88
N GLU A 20 20.98 1.56 -6.12
CA GLU A 20 21.81 2.54 -6.82
C GLU A 20 21.73 3.89 -6.13
N ARG A 21 20.52 4.33 -5.79
CA ARG A 21 20.30 5.57 -5.03
C ARG A 21 20.93 5.48 -3.64
N PHE A 22 20.81 4.33 -2.97
CA PHE A 22 21.37 4.13 -1.64
C PHE A 22 22.87 4.42 -1.62
N SER A 23 23.63 4.02 -2.65
CA SER A 23 25.07 4.27 -2.72
C SER A 23 25.42 5.77 -2.66
N GLN A 24 24.59 6.61 -3.27
CA GLN A 24 24.75 8.06 -3.42
C GLN A 24 24.24 8.88 -2.23
N MET A 25 23.50 8.26 -1.31
CA MET A 25 22.93 8.91 -0.13
C MET A 25 24.00 9.27 0.91
N SER A 26 23.73 10.35 1.66
CA SER A 26 24.48 10.69 2.86
C SER A 26 24.30 9.63 3.96
N ARG A 27 25.18 9.65 4.97
CA ARG A 27 25.12 8.68 6.08
C ARG A 27 23.79 8.72 6.84
N SER A 28 23.25 9.92 7.08
CA SER A 28 21.97 10.09 7.77
C SER A 28 20.80 9.53 6.96
N GLU A 29 20.78 9.77 5.65
CA GLU A 29 19.77 9.21 4.74
C GLU A 29 19.84 7.69 4.68
N LYS A 30 21.06 7.11 4.60
CA LYS A 30 21.25 5.64 4.64
C LYS A 30 20.67 5.03 5.92
N ILE A 31 20.89 5.65 7.08
CA ILE A 31 20.32 5.18 8.35
C ILE A 31 18.79 5.25 8.32
N GLN A 32 18.21 6.33 7.79
CA GLN A 32 16.76 6.44 7.64
C GLN A 32 16.20 5.36 6.72
N GLU A 33 16.84 5.11 5.59
CA GLU A 33 16.45 4.07 4.62
C GLU A 33 16.47 2.67 5.25
N LEU A 34 17.52 2.34 6.00
CA LEU A 34 17.67 1.04 6.66
C LEU A 34 16.64 0.80 7.78
N ASN A 35 16.10 1.87 8.38
CA ASN A 35 15.06 1.79 9.40
C ASN A 35 13.66 1.57 8.81
N ARG A 36 13.50 1.62 7.49
CA ARG A 36 12.20 1.35 6.85
C ARG A 36 11.89 -0.15 6.86
N PRO A 37 10.61 -0.52 7.02
CA PRO A 37 10.18 -1.91 6.94
C PRO A 37 10.42 -2.45 5.53
N LYS A 38 11.08 -3.61 5.44
CA LYS A 38 11.37 -4.32 4.19
C LYS A 38 10.35 -5.43 3.95
N GLY A 39 9.95 -5.59 2.69
CA GLY A 39 9.06 -6.66 2.25
C GLY A 39 7.57 -6.32 2.32
N ASN A 40 6.77 -7.33 2.01
CA ASN A 40 5.32 -7.21 1.88
C ASN A 40 4.63 -7.74 3.13
N ILE A 41 3.86 -6.89 3.79
CA ILE A 41 3.03 -7.30 4.93
C ILE A 41 1.58 -6.99 4.61
N PHE A 42 0.70 -7.97 4.81
CA PHE A 42 -0.73 -7.83 4.59
C PHE A 42 -1.45 -7.67 5.93
N PHE A 43 -2.29 -6.64 6.04
CA PHE A 43 -3.12 -6.37 7.22
C PHE A 43 -4.59 -6.50 6.86
N GLN A 44 -5.35 -7.23 7.68
CA GLN A 44 -6.79 -7.34 7.50
C GLN A 44 -7.47 -5.99 7.75
N VAL A 45 -8.41 -5.63 6.89
CA VAL A 45 -9.19 -4.38 6.93
C VAL A 45 -10.67 -4.68 6.69
N SER A 46 -11.55 -3.86 7.27
CA SER A 46 -13.00 -4.03 7.16
C SER A 46 -13.60 -3.26 5.98
N SER A 47 -12.88 -2.28 5.45
CA SER A 47 -13.32 -1.42 4.34
C SER A 47 -12.15 -0.86 3.54
N LEU A 48 -12.41 -0.37 2.33
CA LEU A 48 -11.42 0.39 1.55
C LEU A 48 -11.02 1.70 2.25
N ASN A 49 -11.92 2.31 3.02
CA ASN A 49 -11.59 3.50 3.80
C ASN A 49 -10.58 3.19 4.91
N ASP A 50 -10.72 2.04 5.58
CA ASP A 50 -9.74 1.59 6.58
C ASP A 50 -8.39 1.26 5.95
N ALA A 51 -8.42 0.66 4.75
CA ALA A 51 -7.22 0.42 3.96
C ALA A 51 -6.48 1.73 3.62
N VAL A 52 -7.21 2.76 3.16
CA VAL A 52 -6.64 4.08 2.86
C VAL A 52 -6.05 4.72 4.12
N LYS A 53 -6.76 4.68 5.25
CA LYS A 53 -6.25 5.18 6.53
C LYS A 53 -4.95 4.48 6.93
N LEU A 54 -4.90 3.15 6.80
CA LEU A 54 -3.73 2.38 7.17
C LEU A 54 -2.53 2.66 6.25
N CYS A 55 -2.74 2.76 4.94
CA CYS A 55 -1.70 3.18 4.00
C CYS A 55 -1.14 4.57 4.35
N ASN A 56 -2.02 5.55 4.58
CA ASN A 56 -1.61 6.90 4.93
C ASN A 56 -0.85 6.96 6.27
N GLN A 57 -1.29 6.20 7.27
CA GLN A 57 -0.58 6.09 8.56
C GLN A 57 0.82 5.52 8.36
N PHE A 58 0.96 4.47 7.55
CA PHE A 58 2.25 3.85 7.26
C PHE A 58 3.18 4.80 6.50
N ILE A 59 2.67 5.45 5.45
CA ILE A 59 3.41 6.45 4.66
C ILE A 59 3.92 7.58 5.56
N ASN A 60 3.06 8.12 6.43
CA ASN A 60 3.43 9.19 7.36
C ASN A 60 4.43 8.70 8.42
N ARG A 61 4.25 7.50 8.96
CA ARG A 61 5.12 6.93 10.00
C ARG A 61 6.56 6.77 9.53
N PHE A 62 6.76 6.41 8.27
CA PHE A 62 8.08 6.18 7.66
C PHE A 62 8.53 7.29 6.70
N ASN A 63 7.78 8.40 6.65
CA ASN A 63 8.02 9.55 5.78
C ASN A 63 8.30 9.14 4.32
N LEU A 64 7.41 8.31 3.76
CA LEU A 64 7.58 7.76 2.42
C LEU A 64 7.20 8.79 1.35
N GLY A 65 8.08 9.01 0.38
CA GLY A 65 7.73 9.66 -0.88
C GLY A 65 7.03 8.69 -1.83
N GLY A 66 6.41 9.22 -2.89
CA GLY A 66 5.74 8.40 -3.91
C GLY A 66 6.65 7.36 -4.57
N SER A 67 7.94 7.64 -4.73
CA SER A 67 8.93 6.69 -5.27
C SER A 67 9.36 5.58 -4.31
N ASN A 68 9.06 5.73 -3.01
CA ASN A 68 9.40 4.75 -1.98
C ASN A 68 8.19 3.90 -1.58
N TRP A 69 7.01 4.18 -2.14
CA TRP A 69 5.77 3.46 -1.87
C TRP A 69 5.57 2.34 -2.88
N SER A 70 5.55 1.09 -2.41
CA SER A 70 5.27 -0.11 -3.21
C SER A 70 4.08 -0.92 -2.69
N GLY A 71 3.38 -0.41 -1.67
CA GLY A 71 2.20 -1.03 -1.09
C GLY A 71 0.89 -0.61 -1.76
N GLY A 72 -0.20 -0.84 -1.05
CA GLY A 72 -1.54 -0.37 -1.40
C GLY A 72 -2.37 -1.38 -2.17
N MET A 73 -1.84 -2.54 -2.55
CA MET A 73 -2.64 -3.61 -3.12
C MET A 73 -3.64 -4.13 -2.08
N VAL A 74 -4.91 -4.18 -2.45
CA VAL A 74 -5.99 -4.74 -1.65
C VAL A 74 -6.42 -6.05 -2.30
N ILE A 75 -6.46 -7.11 -1.51
CA ILE A 75 -6.84 -8.47 -1.93
C ILE A 75 -7.88 -9.07 -0.99
N ASN A 76 -8.58 -10.10 -1.45
CA ASN A 76 -9.41 -10.95 -0.59
C ASN A 76 -8.60 -12.11 0.03
N GLU A 77 -9.27 -12.97 0.79
CA GLU A 77 -8.70 -14.19 1.39
C GLU A 77 -8.15 -15.22 0.39
N ASN A 78 -8.59 -15.18 -0.87
CA ASN A 78 -8.14 -16.05 -1.96
C ASN A 78 -6.99 -15.42 -2.78
N PHE A 79 -6.46 -14.27 -2.34
CA PHE A 79 -5.48 -13.46 -3.08
C PHE A 79 -6.01 -12.85 -4.39
N ASP A 80 -7.33 -12.81 -4.60
CA ASP A 80 -7.91 -12.07 -5.72
C ASP A 80 -7.79 -10.56 -5.47
N PHE A 81 -7.45 -9.84 -6.53
CA PHE A 81 -7.32 -8.40 -6.51
C PHE A 81 -8.68 -7.70 -6.34
N ILE A 82 -8.71 -6.70 -5.48
CA ILE A 82 -9.88 -5.84 -5.25
C ILE A 82 -9.62 -4.41 -5.73
N ALA A 83 -8.51 -3.81 -5.30
CA ALA A 83 -8.17 -2.43 -5.60
C ALA A 83 -6.68 -2.13 -5.35
N THR A 84 -6.22 -0.97 -5.81
CA THR A 84 -4.90 -0.41 -5.47
C THR A 84 -5.08 0.93 -4.79
N ILE A 85 -4.29 1.21 -3.74
CA ILE A 85 -4.24 2.50 -3.06
C ILE A 85 -2.91 3.18 -3.39
N SER A 86 -2.96 4.33 -4.05
CA SER A 86 -1.76 5.12 -4.35
C SER A 86 -1.28 5.90 -3.13
N TYR A 87 -0.04 6.39 -3.21
CA TYR A 87 0.61 7.12 -2.10
C TYR A 87 -0.21 8.32 -1.58
N ASN A 88 -1.04 8.93 -2.44
CA ASN A 88 -1.90 10.06 -2.12
C ASN A 88 -3.29 9.65 -1.59
N GLY A 89 -3.50 8.37 -1.25
CA GLY A 89 -4.74 7.85 -0.70
C GLY A 89 -5.86 7.61 -1.71
N ARG A 90 -5.62 7.78 -3.01
CA ARG A 90 -6.62 7.47 -4.04
C ARG A 90 -6.72 5.97 -4.27
N VAL A 91 -7.93 5.52 -4.57
CA VAL A 91 -8.25 4.10 -4.79
C VAL A 91 -8.50 3.86 -6.28
N TRP A 92 -7.96 2.77 -6.79
CA TRP A 92 -7.98 2.40 -8.20
C TRP A 92 -8.55 0.99 -8.38
N ASP A 93 -9.39 0.80 -9.39
CA ASP A 93 -10.07 -0.48 -9.69
C ASP A 93 -9.21 -1.45 -10.53
N ASN A 94 -7.98 -1.09 -10.88
CA ASN A 94 -7.10 -1.90 -11.72
C ASN A 94 -5.65 -1.86 -11.24
N LYS A 95 -4.89 -2.90 -11.55
CA LYS A 95 -3.43 -2.95 -11.34
C LYS A 95 -2.68 -2.16 -12.41
N ASP A 96 -3.19 -2.13 -13.63
CA ASP A 96 -2.61 -1.35 -14.73
C ASP A 96 -3.10 0.09 -14.65
N TRP A 97 -2.20 0.98 -14.26
CA TRP A 97 -2.45 2.42 -14.12
C TRP A 97 -2.91 3.09 -15.42
N LYS A 98 -2.65 2.49 -16.59
CA LYS A 98 -3.05 3.04 -17.90
C LYS A 98 -4.56 2.96 -18.13
N ILE A 99 -5.22 1.97 -17.54
CA ILE A 99 -6.65 1.70 -17.72
C ILE A 99 -7.45 1.84 -16.41
N ALA A 100 -6.75 2.03 -15.29
CA ALA A 100 -7.37 2.18 -13.98
C ALA A 100 -8.29 3.41 -13.90
N LYS A 101 -9.40 3.23 -13.19
CA LYS A 101 -10.35 4.30 -12.85
C LYS A 101 -10.35 4.52 -11.35
N GLU A 102 -10.42 5.79 -10.96
CA GLU A 102 -10.49 6.15 -9.55
C GLU A 102 -11.85 5.73 -8.97
N VAL A 103 -11.83 4.96 -7.89
CA VAL A 103 -13.01 4.56 -7.13
C VAL A 103 -13.26 5.59 -6.04
N LYS A 104 -14.43 6.23 -6.06
CA LYS A 104 -14.86 7.10 -4.96
C LYS A 104 -15.39 6.24 -3.83
N ILE A 105 -14.73 6.31 -2.69
CA ILE A 105 -15.17 5.68 -1.44
C ILE A 105 -15.84 6.75 -0.57
N CYS A 106 -17.02 6.42 -0.03
CA CYS A 106 -17.81 7.29 0.84
C CYS A 106 -17.47 7.05 2.31
#